data_AF-A0A7C7V6U1-F1
#
_entry.id   AF-A0A7C7V6U1-F1
#
_cell.length_a   1.000
_cell.length_b   1.000
_cell.length_c   1.000
_cell.angle_alpha   90.00
_cell.angle_beta   90.00
_cell.angle_gamma   90.00
#
_symmetry.space_group_name_H-M   'P 1'
#
loop_
_entity.id
_entity.type
_entity.pdbx_description
1 polymer ?
#
loop_
_entity_poly.entity_id
_entity_poly.type
_entity_poly.pdbx_seq_one_letter_code
_entity_poly.pdbx_strand_id
1 'polypeptide(L)'
;QTPYERRGHNLYLPIPYQKHCKITYESDKVVDFGAKRGEALYYQINYRTYRPGTEVVSFHTEQLGALKSLIQRVGRRLMTSGPAAVPGLRSVKFDAEIRTGATPVVLARGEGSGALRHIALRVTADDLAQALRSTVLAISFDGEQTVWCPVGDFFGTGYRLCPYRSWFTEVEENGRMHCYWVMPFESSYQVRLLNLGQHPVRAQGAVDISPLDWDDRSLHFHASWRQYTRIDTGPDKDQTGRGAFDVNFVEIQGQGQVVGTTLVLFNGTNAWWGEGDEKIYIDGESFPSHIGTGTEDYFGYAWCRPEFFQAPFHAQPCGDGNLAGGFSVNSRYRVLDAMPFRKSIKFDMELWHWRNTRMNYAPTTFWYARPGATSNVAPDPKAAAQPVAHTRSDVVEALRAPRTNRR
;
A
#
# COMPACT_ATOMS: atom_id res chain seq x y z
N GLN A 1 -11.95 11.51 14.44
CA GLN A 1 -10.46 11.47 14.48
C GLN A 1 -10.04 10.82 15.79
N THR A 2 -9.00 10.00 15.77
CA THR A 2 -8.43 9.35 16.97
C THR A 2 -7.92 10.39 17.98
N PRO A 3 -8.22 10.25 19.29
CA PRO A 3 -7.61 11.09 20.35
C PRO A 3 -6.08 11.03 20.32
N TYR A 4 -5.39 12.15 20.56
CA TYR A 4 -3.93 12.25 20.37
C TYR A 4 -3.14 11.15 21.11
N GLU A 5 -3.45 10.93 22.39
CA GLU A 5 -2.80 9.92 23.25
C GLU A 5 -3.05 8.47 22.83
N ARG A 6 -3.95 8.24 21.86
CA ARG A 6 -4.32 6.91 21.35
C ARG A 6 -3.88 6.70 19.91
N ARG A 7 -3.03 7.58 19.38
CA ARG A 7 -2.49 7.50 18.01
C ARG A 7 -1.19 6.71 17.99
N GLY A 8 -0.93 6.04 16.86
CA GLY A 8 0.44 5.76 16.48
C GLY A 8 1.14 7.07 16.11
N HIS A 9 2.35 7.28 16.63
CA HIS A 9 3.15 8.47 16.34
C HIS A 9 4.26 8.14 15.35
N ASN A 10 4.30 8.89 14.25
CA ASN A 10 5.27 8.68 13.17
C ASN A 10 6.13 9.93 12.97
N LEU A 11 7.44 9.74 12.89
CA LEU A 11 8.41 10.81 12.65
C LEU A 11 9.23 10.50 11.39
N TYR A 12 9.02 11.29 10.34
CA TYR A 12 9.79 11.19 9.08
C TYR A 12 10.89 12.26 8.97
N LEU A 13 11.13 13.05 10.02
CA LEU A 13 12.21 14.03 10.04
C LEU A 13 13.56 13.29 10.10
N PRO A 14 14.49 13.49 9.14
CA PRO A 14 15.79 12.82 9.19
C PRO A 14 16.60 13.22 10.43
N ILE A 15 17.19 12.22 11.10
CA ILE A 15 18.13 12.40 12.21
C ILE A 15 19.49 11.84 11.77
N PRO A 16 20.29 12.60 10.99
CA PRO A 16 21.60 12.16 10.53
C PRO A 16 22.62 12.05 11.67
N TYR A 17 23.55 11.11 11.55
CA TYR A 17 24.67 10.93 12.47
C TYR A 17 25.91 10.44 11.73
N GLN A 18 27.09 10.92 12.12
CA GLN A 18 28.36 10.55 11.49
C GLN A 18 28.94 9.22 12.01
N LYS A 19 28.78 8.96 13.32
CA LYS A 19 29.43 7.84 14.01
C LYS A 19 28.42 6.84 14.57
N HIS A 20 27.56 7.29 15.48
CA HIS A 20 26.51 6.47 16.09
C HIS A 20 25.34 7.34 16.54
N CYS A 21 24.17 6.74 16.70
CA CYS A 21 22.99 7.33 17.33
C CYS A 21 22.47 6.36 18.38
N LYS A 22 22.28 6.84 19.62
CA LYS A 22 21.69 6.08 20.72
C LYS A 22 20.33 6.68 21.02
N ILE A 23 19.28 5.87 20.92
CA ILE A 23 17.91 6.24 21.27
C ILE A 23 17.60 5.58 22.60
N THR A 24 17.23 6.37 23.61
CA THR A 24 16.87 5.89 24.94
C THR A 24 15.44 6.25 25.25
N TYR A 25 14.76 5.35 25.93
CA TYR A 25 13.45 5.57 26.50
C TYR A 25 13.53 5.27 28.00
N GLU A 26 12.90 6.13 28.81
CA GLU A 26 12.86 6.02 30.26
C GLU A 26 11.43 6.26 30.72
N SER A 27 10.95 5.42 31.63
CA SER A 27 9.63 5.53 32.25
C SER A 27 9.75 5.22 33.74
N ASP A 28 8.97 5.93 34.55
CA ASP A 28 8.83 5.69 36.00
C ASP A 28 7.88 4.52 36.31
N LYS A 29 7.19 3.99 35.29
CA LYS A 29 6.27 2.87 35.44
C LYS A 29 7.01 1.54 35.32
N VAL A 30 6.71 0.63 36.25
CA VAL A 30 7.21 -0.75 36.19
C VAL A 30 6.48 -1.48 35.07
N VAL A 31 7.23 -1.91 34.06
CA VAL A 31 6.74 -2.76 32.97
C VAL A 31 7.09 -4.21 33.31
N ASP A 32 6.08 -5.08 33.37
CA ASP A 32 6.33 -6.52 33.53
C ASP A 32 6.77 -7.18 32.21
N PHE A 33 7.25 -8.42 32.31
CA PHE A 33 7.65 -9.18 31.13
C PHE A 33 6.46 -9.39 30.18
N GLY A 34 6.56 -8.87 28.96
CA GLY A 34 5.49 -8.89 27.96
C GLY A 34 4.45 -7.77 28.10
N ALA A 35 4.74 -6.72 28.87
CA ALA A 35 3.95 -5.48 28.95
C ALA A 35 2.46 -5.68 29.28
N LYS A 36 2.14 -6.65 30.14
CA LYS A 36 0.77 -6.92 30.63
C LYS A 36 0.34 -5.97 31.74
N ARG A 37 1.29 -5.38 32.46
CA ARG A 37 1.12 -4.38 33.52
C ARG A 37 2.15 -3.28 33.35
N GLY A 38 1.73 -2.04 33.59
CA GLY A 38 2.58 -0.86 33.42
C GLY A 38 2.41 -0.22 32.04
N GLU A 39 3.52 0.21 31.46
CA GLU A 39 3.56 0.90 30.16
C GLU A 39 4.08 -0.04 29.07
N ALA A 40 3.32 -0.19 27.99
CA ALA A 40 3.76 -0.94 26.82
C ALA A 40 4.35 0.03 25.79
N LEU A 41 5.63 -0.15 25.45
CA LEU A 41 6.28 0.61 24.38
C LEU A 41 6.51 -0.30 23.18
N TYR A 42 5.85 0.04 22.08
CA TYR A 42 6.11 -0.51 20.75
C TYR A 42 6.78 0.56 19.92
N TYR A 43 7.85 0.21 19.22
CA TYR A 43 8.60 1.14 18.38
C TYR A 43 9.19 0.46 17.17
N GLN A 44 9.28 1.21 16.08
CA GLN A 44 10.05 0.83 14.90
C GLN A 44 11.02 1.97 14.56
N ILE A 45 12.31 1.65 14.45
CA ILE A 45 13.35 2.61 14.06
C ILE A 45 13.98 2.11 12.78
N ASN A 46 13.64 2.77 11.67
CA ASN A 46 14.30 2.53 10.40
C ASN A 46 15.50 3.46 10.26
N TYR A 47 16.61 2.92 9.76
CA TYR A 47 17.82 3.70 9.49
C TYR A 47 18.44 3.26 8.17
N ARG A 48 19.33 4.10 7.64
CA ARG A 48 20.13 3.80 6.45
C ARG A 48 21.60 4.04 6.78
N THR A 49 22.43 3.04 6.54
CA THR A 49 23.88 3.19 6.61
C THR A 49 24.40 3.71 5.27
N TYR A 50 25.12 4.83 5.30
CA TYR A 50 25.82 5.35 4.13
C TYR A 50 27.09 4.55 3.84
N ARG A 51 27.64 4.68 2.62
CA ARG A 51 28.90 4.01 2.25
C ARG A 51 30.04 4.50 3.15
N PRO A 52 31.03 3.65 3.48
CA PRO A 52 32.22 4.07 4.21
C PRO A 52 32.87 5.31 3.58
N GLY A 53 33.27 6.27 4.43
CA GLY A 53 33.84 7.56 3.99
C GLY A 53 32.82 8.64 3.63
N THR A 54 31.51 8.37 3.74
CA THR A 54 30.49 9.42 3.54
C THR A 54 30.50 10.38 4.73
N GLU A 55 30.77 11.66 4.46
CA GLU A 55 30.67 12.72 5.46
C GLU A 55 29.20 13.14 5.63
N VAL A 56 28.75 13.17 6.88
CA VAL A 56 27.38 13.48 7.27
C VAL A 56 27.40 14.44 8.45
N VAL A 57 26.78 15.61 8.29
CA VAL A 57 26.57 16.54 9.40
C VAL A 57 25.59 15.90 10.39
N SER A 58 26.04 15.68 11.62
CA SER A 58 25.20 15.09 12.66
C SER A 58 24.11 16.06 13.11
N PHE A 59 22.96 15.51 13.49
CA PHE A 59 21.83 16.29 13.96
C PHE A 59 22.12 16.97 15.30
N HIS A 60 21.76 18.25 15.40
CA HIS A 60 21.76 19.03 16.64
C HIS A 60 20.43 19.78 16.78
N THR A 61 19.90 19.89 18.00
CA THR A 61 18.59 20.52 18.26
C THR A 61 18.52 21.99 17.84
N GLU A 62 19.64 22.71 17.91
CA GLU A 62 19.79 24.10 17.43
C GLU A 62 19.44 24.24 15.93
N GLN A 63 19.69 23.20 15.13
CA GLN A 63 19.35 23.18 13.71
C GLN A 63 17.84 23.25 13.48
N LEU A 64 17.01 22.80 14.44
CA LEU A 64 15.56 22.93 14.33
C LEU A 64 15.12 24.40 14.30
N GLY A 65 15.81 25.25 15.06
CA GLY A 65 15.60 26.70 15.04
C GLY A 65 16.01 27.30 13.70
N ALA A 66 17.24 27.00 13.26
CA ALA A 66 17.79 27.50 12.00
C ALA A 66 16.99 27.04 10.76
N LEU A 67 16.46 25.80 10.78
CA LEU A 67 15.73 25.19 9.67
C LEU A 67 14.21 25.31 9.79
N LYS A 68 13.68 26.00 10.82
CA LYS A 68 12.24 26.08 11.11
C LYS A 68 11.40 26.43 9.88
N SER A 69 11.80 27.45 9.11
CA SER A 69 11.08 27.86 7.91
C SER A 69 11.11 26.80 6.82
N LEU A 70 12.23 26.08 6.64
CA LEU A 70 12.32 24.98 5.68
C LEU A 70 11.41 23.82 6.10
N ILE A 71 11.47 23.41 7.37
CA ILE A 71 10.63 22.34 7.92
C ILE A 71 9.15 22.66 7.71
N GLN A 72 8.72 23.89 8.01
CA GLN A 72 7.33 24.32 7.81
C GLN A 72 6.93 24.35 6.32
N ARG A 73 7.82 24.80 5.43
CA ARG A 73 7.54 24.79 3.98
C ARG A 73 7.42 23.36 3.45
N VAL A 74 8.33 22.47 3.82
CA VAL A 74 8.29 21.06 3.42
C VAL A 74 7.04 20.38 3.99
N GLY A 75 6.73 20.59 5.27
CA GLY A 75 5.53 20.07 5.91
C GLY A 75 4.25 20.48 5.17
N ARG A 76 4.09 21.78 4.86
CA ARG A 76 2.95 22.26 4.06
C ARG A 76 2.91 21.64 2.67
N ARG A 77 4.07 21.49 2.02
CA ARG A 77 4.15 20.93 0.68
C ARG A 77 3.76 19.45 0.64
N LEU A 78 4.14 18.69 1.66
CA LEU A 78 3.81 17.27 1.76
C LEU A 78 2.31 17.01 1.96
N MET A 79 1.54 18.00 2.44
CA MET A 79 0.09 17.90 2.59
C MET A 79 -0.69 18.05 1.27
N THR A 80 -0.03 18.38 0.17
CA THR A 80 -0.63 18.43 -1.17
C THR A 80 -0.08 17.29 -2.01
N SER A 81 -0.95 16.58 -2.73
CA SER A 81 -0.55 15.47 -3.58
C SER A 81 0.23 15.91 -4.80
N GLY A 82 1.01 14.96 -5.33
CA GLY A 82 1.74 15.11 -6.57
C GLY A 82 2.93 16.04 -6.49
N PRO A 83 3.79 16.05 -7.53
CA PRO A 83 4.87 17.02 -7.68
C PRO A 83 4.31 18.42 -7.99
N ALA A 84 5.17 19.43 -8.01
CA ALA A 84 4.76 20.78 -8.40
C ALA A 84 4.57 20.83 -9.94
N ALA A 85 5.19 21.78 -10.62
CA ALA A 85 5.26 21.78 -12.08
C ALA A 85 6.32 20.80 -12.59
N VAL A 86 5.99 20.03 -13.63
CA VAL A 86 6.94 19.20 -14.37
C VAL A 86 7.12 19.80 -15.77
N PRO A 87 8.33 20.22 -16.18
CA PRO A 87 8.58 20.74 -17.53
C PRO A 87 8.25 19.72 -18.61
N GLY A 88 7.73 20.20 -19.75
CA GLY A 88 7.42 19.34 -20.90
C GLY A 88 6.26 18.37 -20.68
N LEU A 89 5.43 18.58 -19.65
CA LEU A 89 4.28 17.73 -19.37
C LEU A 89 3.26 17.79 -20.52
N ARG A 90 2.98 16.63 -21.12
CA ARG A 90 1.90 16.42 -22.10
C ARG A 90 0.79 15.62 -21.44
N SER A 91 -0.45 15.92 -21.77
CA SER A 91 -1.63 15.20 -21.27
C SER A 91 -2.33 14.44 -22.40
N VAL A 92 -2.59 13.14 -22.19
CA VAL A 92 -3.43 12.31 -23.06
C VAL A 92 -4.75 12.08 -22.34
N LYS A 93 -5.79 12.80 -22.76
CA LYS A 93 -7.14 12.65 -22.22
C LYS A 93 -7.85 11.45 -22.85
N PHE A 94 -8.69 10.79 -22.08
CA PHE A 94 -9.50 9.67 -22.56
C PHE A 94 -10.91 9.71 -21.95
N ASP A 95 -11.85 9.15 -22.70
CA ASP A 95 -13.23 8.88 -22.31
C ASP A 95 -13.66 7.62 -23.08
N ALA A 96 -13.75 6.50 -22.38
CA ALA A 96 -13.94 5.20 -23.00
C ALA A 96 -14.98 4.38 -22.25
N GLU A 97 -15.83 3.70 -23.01
CA GLU A 97 -16.59 2.56 -22.51
C GLU A 97 -15.72 1.30 -22.62
N ILE A 98 -15.58 0.58 -21.52
CA ILE A 98 -14.82 -0.66 -21.42
C ILE A 98 -15.83 -1.78 -21.25
N ARG A 99 -16.09 -2.46 -22.36
CA ARG A 99 -16.98 -3.62 -22.40
C ARG A 99 -16.36 -4.79 -21.65
N THR A 100 -17.22 -5.71 -21.24
CA THR A 100 -16.79 -6.94 -20.57
C THR A 100 -15.95 -7.81 -21.51
N GLY A 101 -15.01 -8.55 -20.93
CA GLY A 101 -14.16 -9.49 -21.65
C GLY A 101 -12.68 -9.21 -21.47
N ALA A 102 -11.84 -10.09 -22.01
CA ALA A 102 -10.40 -10.05 -21.81
C ALA A 102 -9.67 -9.00 -22.66
N THR A 103 -10.33 -8.40 -23.66
CA THR A 103 -9.69 -7.46 -24.57
C THR A 103 -9.46 -6.10 -23.88
N PRO A 104 -8.20 -5.68 -23.67
CA PRO A 104 -7.90 -4.41 -23.02
C PRO A 104 -8.21 -3.22 -23.94
N VAL A 105 -8.67 -2.11 -23.37
CA VAL A 105 -8.77 -0.81 -24.04
C VAL A 105 -7.49 -0.02 -23.78
N VAL A 106 -6.82 0.43 -24.84
CA VAL A 106 -5.63 1.29 -24.75
C VAL A 106 -6.07 2.73 -24.48
N LEU A 107 -5.64 3.30 -23.36
CA LEU A 107 -5.93 4.68 -22.98
C LEU A 107 -4.87 5.65 -23.48
N ALA A 108 -3.60 5.24 -23.43
CA ALA A 108 -2.46 6.02 -23.88
C ALA A 108 -1.32 5.09 -24.27
N ARG A 109 -0.55 5.49 -25.29
CA ARG A 109 0.70 4.84 -25.68
C ARG A 109 1.64 5.85 -26.31
N GLY A 110 2.93 5.57 -26.29
CA GLY A 110 3.93 6.39 -26.95
C GLY A 110 5.29 5.71 -26.99
N GLU A 111 6.18 6.30 -27.78
CA GLU A 111 7.56 5.89 -27.98
C GLU A 111 8.50 7.02 -27.54
N GLY A 112 9.78 6.68 -27.37
CA GLY A 112 10.82 7.54 -26.81
C GLY A 112 10.96 7.38 -25.30
N SER A 113 11.99 8.00 -24.74
CA SER A 113 12.24 7.99 -23.30
C SER A 113 11.40 9.03 -22.57
N GLY A 114 10.93 8.70 -21.37
CA GLY A 114 10.08 9.59 -20.60
C GLY A 114 9.66 9.01 -19.26
N ALA A 115 8.69 9.67 -18.64
CA ALA A 115 8.03 9.14 -17.45
C ALA A 115 6.55 9.50 -17.43
N LEU A 116 5.70 8.55 -17.02
CA LEU A 116 4.35 8.90 -16.55
C LEU A 116 4.53 9.67 -15.23
N ARG A 117 3.84 10.81 -15.11
CA ARG A 117 3.92 11.70 -13.94
C ARG A 117 2.62 11.76 -13.18
N HIS A 118 1.51 11.51 -13.86
CA HIS A 118 0.19 11.55 -13.26
C HIS A 118 -0.80 10.70 -14.05
N ILE A 119 -1.67 9.99 -13.33
CA ILE A 119 -2.82 9.30 -13.89
C ILE A 119 -4.04 9.79 -13.11
N ALA A 120 -4.98 10.44 -13.81
CA ALA A 120 -6.31 10.73 -13.29
C ALA A 120 -7.30 9.76 -13.91
N LEU A 121 -8.15 9.15 -13.09
CA LEU A 121 -9.17 8.21 -13.53
C LEU A 121 -10.45 8.37 -12.70
N ARG A 122 -11.58 8.49 -13.39
CA ARG A 122 -12.91 8.32 -12.82
C ARG A 122 -13.58 7.13 -13.47
N VAL A 123 -14.13 6.25 -12.65
CA VAL A 123 -14.89 5.07 -13.07
C VAL A 123 -16.36 5.27 -12.74
N THR A 124 -17.23 5.00 -13.70
CA THR A 124 -18.68 4.99 -13.51
C THR A 124 -19.23 3.67 -14.04
N ALA A 125 -20.06 3.01 -13.23
CA ALA A 125 -20.73 1.75 -13.55
C ALA A 125 -21.98 1.60 -12.68
N ASP A 126 -22.88 0.70 -13.08
CA ASP A 126 -24.08 0.38 -12.30
C ASP A 126 -23.72 -0.22 -10.93
N ASP A 127 -22.77 -1.17 -10.93
CA ASP A 127 -22.12 -1.67 -9.72
C ASP A 127 -20.70 -1.10 -9.63
N LEU A 128 -20.59 0.08 -9.03
CA LEU A 128 -19.31 0.77 -8.87
C LEU A 128 -18.34 -0.02 -7.98
N ALA A 129 -18.85 -0.71 -6.94
CA ALA A 129 -17.99 -1.44 -6.02
C ALA A 129 -17.30 -2.60 -6.74
N GLN A 130 -18.07 -3.41 -7.47
CA GLN A 130 -17.49 -4.46 -8.29
C GLN A 130 -16.57 -3.88 -9.38
N ALA A 131 -16.99 -2.80 -10.06
CA ALA A 131 -16.19 -2.18 -11.12
C ALA A 131 -14.82 -1.68 -10.64
N LEU A 132 -14.71 -1.16 -9.41
CA LEU A 132 -13.42 -0.74 -8.83
C LEU A 132 -12.45 -1.92 -8.62
N ARG A 133 -12.97 -3.13 -8.39
CA ARG A 133 -12.16 -4.35 -8.24
C ARG A 133 -11.90 -5.07 -9.57
N SER A 134 -12.90 -5.13 -10.44
CA SER A 134 -12.82 -5.91 -11.69
C SER A 134 -12.32 -5.10 -12.88
N THR A 135 -12.23 -3.77 -12.77
CA THR A 135 -11.51 -2.95 -13.74
C THR A 135 -10.04 -2.91 -13.35
N VAL A 136 -9.16 -3.42 -14.22
CA VAL A 136 -7.74 -3.56 -13.96
C VAL A 136 -6.94 -2.55 -14.77
N LEU A 137 -6.08 -1.81 -14.09
CA LEU A 137 -5.02 -1.00 -14.70
C LEU A 137 -3.85 -1.91 -15.06
N ALA A 138 -3.55 -1.96 -16.35
CA ALA A 138 -2.37 -2.65 -16.87
C ALA A 138 -1.46 -1.64 -17.58
N ILE A 139 -0.20 -1.57 -17.13
CA ILE A 139 0.81 -0.70 -17.74
C ILE A 139 2.00 -1.54 -18.17
N SER A 140 2.46 -1.28 -19.39
CA SER A 140 3.69 -1.83 -19.92
C SER A 140 4.69 -0.71 -20.18
N PHE A 141 5.95 -0.95 -19.79
CA PHE A 141 7.11 -0.12 -20.12
C PHE A 141 8.09 -0.99 -20.90
N ASP A 142 8.57 -0.50 -22.05
CA ASP A 142 9.60 -1.16 -22.86
C ASP A 142 9.27 -2.62 -23.23
N GLY A 143 7.99 -2.88 -23.51
CA GLY A 143 7.48 -4.20 -23.87
C GLY A 143 7.18 -5.12 -22.68
N GLU A 144 7.56 -4.76 -21.46
CA GLU A 144 7.31 -5.54 -20.25
C GLU A 144 6.06 -5.02 -19.51
N GLN A 145 5.12 -5.90 -19.14
CA GLN A 145 4.00 -5.51 -18.28
C GLN A 145 4.46 -5.43 -16.82
N THR A 146 4.60 -4.20 -16.31
CA THR A 146 5.11 -3.95 -14.96
C THR A 146 4.02 -3.68 -13.93
N VAL A 147 2.85 -3.23 -14.38
CA VAL A 147 1.67 -2.97 -13.53
C VAL A 147 0.52 -3.85 -13.99
N TRP A 148 -0.06 -4.59 -13.04
CA TRP A 148 -1.36 -5.24 -13.19
C TRP A 148 -2.07 -5.16 -11.84
N CYS A 149 -3.04 -4.26 -11.71
CA CYS A 149 -3.69 -3.98 -10.43
C CYS A 149 -5.12 -3.49 -10.65
N PRO A 150 -6.12 -3.98 -9.88
CA PRO A 150 -7.43 -3.34 -9.81
C PRO A 150 -7.32 -1.85 -9.55
N VAL A 151 -8.15 -1.06 -10.24
CA VAL A 151 -8.10 0.41 -10.16
C VAL A 151 -8.28 0.89 -8.72
N GLY A 152 -9.27 0.36 -8.00
CA GLY A 152 -9.55 0.77 -6.63
C GLY A 152 -8.37 0.53 -5.67
N ASP A 153 -7.76 -0.65 -5.77
CA ASP A 153 -6.59 -1.05 -4.98
C ASP A 153 -5.34 -0.20 -5.35
N PHE A 154 -5.12 0.08 -6.63
CA PHE A 154 -4.00 0.90 -7.11
C PHE A 154 -4.05 2.34 -6.58
N PHE A 155 -5.24 2.93 -6.53
CA PHE A 155 -5.45 4.29 -6.01
C PHE A 155 -5.68 4.33 -4.49
N GLY A 156 -5.58 3.20 -3.79
CA GLY A 156 -5.63 3.12 -2.34
C GLY A 156 -7.02 3.33 -1.72
N THR A 157 -8.08 3.02 -2.45
CA THR A 157 -9.46 3.04 -1.94
C THR A 157 -10.11 1.66 -1.92
N GLY A 158 -9.48 0.66 -2.54
CA GLY A 158 -10.09 -0.66 -2.73
C GLY A 158 -11.39 -0.57 -3.52
N TYR A 159 -12.34 -1.45 -3.21
CA TYR A 159 -13.60 -1.53 -3.95
C TYR A 159 -14.72 -0.62 -3.41
N ARG A 160 -14.38 0.39 -2.59
CA ARG A 160 -15.31 1.42 -2.11
C ARG A 160 -14.64 2.77 -2.27
N LEU A 161 -15.35 3.79 -2.76
CA LEU A 161 -14.79 5.15 -2.76
C LEU A 161 -14.73 5.70 -1.33
N CYS A 162 -13.52 5.90 -0.84
CA CYS A 162 -13.19 6.44 0.46
C CYS A 162 -12.24 7.62 0.23
N PRO A 163 -12.77 8.85 0.11
CA PRO A 163 -11.95 10.02 -0.21
C PRO A 163 -10.82 10.23 0.79
N TYR A 164 -9.61 10.44 0.28
CA TYR A 164 -8.42 10.71 1.08
C TYR A 164 -7.33 11.34 0.22
N ARG A 165 -6.29 11.84 0.88
CA ARG A 165 -5.11 12.42 0.23
C ARG A 165 -3.81 11.95 0.86
N SER A 166 -2.85 11.57 0.03
CA SER A 166 -1.44 11.34 0.38
C SER A 166 -0.50 12.09 -0.58
N TRP A 167 0.80 11.91 -0.49
CA TRP A 167 1.74 12.45 -1.47
C TRP A 167 1.58 11.82 -2.86
N PHE A 168 1.33 10.51 -2.93
CA PHE A 168 1.35 9.74 -4.18
C PHE A 168 -0.03 9.45 -4.77
N THR A 169 -1.07 9.45 -3.95
CA THR A 169 -2.43 9.12 -4.36
C THR A 169 -3.45 10.03 -3.69
N GLU A 170 -4.53 10.31 -4.42
CA GLU A 170 -5.68 11.08 -3.92
C GLU A 170 -6.97 10.52 -4.51
N VAL A 171 -8.02 10.48 -3.69
CA VAL A 171 -9.38 10.14 -4.11
C VAL A 171 -10.29 11.28 -3.69
N GLU A 172 -10.87 11.95 -4.68
CA GLU A 172 -11.79 13.07 -4.47
C GLU A 172 -13.20 12.58 -4.10
N GLU A 173 -13.99 13.45 -3.46
CA GLU A 173 -15.39 13.16 -3.12
C GLU A 173 -16.26 12.82 -4.35
N ASN A 174 -15.91 13.36 -5.52
CA ASN A 174 -16.62 13.09 -6.78
C ASN A 174 -16.25 11.74 -7.43
N GLY A 175 -15.33 10.98 -6.80
CA GLY A 175 -14.85 9.68 -7.28
C GLY A 175 -13.71 9.72 -8.29
N ARG A 176 -13.13 10.90 -8.56
CA ARG A 176 -11.90 11.01 -9.34
C ARG A 176 -10.72 10.57 -8.49
N MET A 177 -9.93 9.66 -9.03
CA MET A 177 -8.75 9.10 -8.40
C MET A 177 -7.50 9.60 -9.13
N HIS A 178 -6.47 9.92 -8.37
CA HIS A 178 -5.21 10.50 -8.84
C HIS A 178 -4.03 9.68 -8.32
N CYS A 179 -3.05 9.46 -9.19
CA CYS A 179 -1.80 8.79 -8.87
C CYS A 179 -0.65 9.63 -9.43
N TYR A 180 0.39 9.82 -8.62
CA TYR A 180 1.53 10.70 -8.89
C TYR A 180 2.88 9.99 -8.75
N TRP A 181 2.88 8.66 -8.76
CA TRP A 181 4.11 7.90 -8.90
C TRP A 181 4.82 8.32 -10.19
N VAL A 182 6.13 8.55 -10.11
CA VAL A 182 6.95 8.76 -11.32
C VAL A 182 7.19 7.39 -11.92
N MET A 183 6.82 7.15 -13.18
CA MET A 183 6.99 5.85 -13.82
C MET A 183 7.87 6.01 -15.07
N PRO A 184 9.20 5.92 -14.93
CA PRO A 184 10.15 6.04 -16.04
C PRO A 184 10.01 4.91 -17.07
N PHE A 185 10.40 5.17 -18.31
CA PHE A 185 10.57 4.20 -19.40
C PHE A 185 11.65 4.68 -20.39
N GLU A 186 12.36 3.74 -21.02
CA GLU A 186 13.47 4.02 -21.94
C GLU A 186 13.00 4.28 -23.37
N SER A 187 12.05 3.48 -23.86
CA SER A 187 11.72 3.39 -25.27
C SER A 187 10.23 3.49 -25.57
N SER A 188 9.35 3.00 -24.68
CA SER A 188 7.92 3.00 -24.91
C SER A 188 7.09 2.80 -23.65
N TYR A 189 5.84 3.26 -23.71
CA TYR A 189 4.84 2.98 -22.69
C TYR A 189 3.49 2.64 -23.31
N GLN A 190 2.70 1.84 -22.59
CA GLN A 190 1.32 1.55 -22.93
C GLN A 190 0.47 1.42 -21.67
N VAL A 191 -0.55 2.27 -21.54
CA VAL A 191 -1.53 2.25 -20.45
C VAL A 191 -2.84 1.68 -20.98
N ARG A 192 -3.35 0.64 -20.32
CA ARG A 192 -4.56 -0.08 -20.69
C ARG A 192 -5.48 -0.25 -19.49
N LEU A 193 -6.77 -0.38 -19.78
CA LEU A 193 -7.76 -0.87 -18.82
C LEU A 193 -8.41 -2.15 -19.35
N LEU A 194 -8.62 -3.11 -18.45
CA LEU A 194 -9.33 -4.35 -18.71
C LEU A 194 -10.57 -4.38 -17.82
N ASN A 195 -11.71 -4.82 -18.34
CA ASN A 195 -12.92 -5.01 -17.53
C ASN A 195 -13.24 -6.51 -17.42
N LEU A 196 -12.94 -7.04 -16.24
CA LEU A 196 -13.18 -8.44 -15.86
C LEU A 196 -14.53 -8.64 -15.16
N GLY A 197 -15.35 -7.59 -15.09
CA GLY A 197 -16.69 -7.61 -14.52
C GLY A 197 -17.74 -8.14 -15.50
N GLN A 198 -18.99 -8.11 -15.05
CA GLN A 198 -20.15 -8.58 -15.83
C GLN A 198 -20.92 -7.45 -16.52
N HIS A 199 -20.58 -6.19 -16.23
CA HIS A 199 -21.23 -5.01 -16.80
C HIS A 199 -20.19 -4.06 -17.42
N PRO A 200 -20.54 -3.30 -18.48
CA PRO A 200 -19.68 -2.27 -19.03
C PRO A 200 -19.31 -1.21 -18.00
N VAL A 201 -18.11 -0.65 -18.14
CA VAL A 201 -17.59 0.39 -17.26
C VAL A 201 -17.22 1.60 -18.10
N ARG A 202 -17.61 2.81 -17.69
CA ARG A 202 -17.12 4.04 -18.30
C ARG A 202 -15.93 4.58 -17.52
N ALA A 203 -14.83 4.83 -18.23
CA ALA A 203 -13.59 5.36 -17.71
C ALA A 203 -13.28 6.72 -18.34
N GLN A 204 -13.11 7.76 -17.52
CA GLN A 204 -12.77 9.11 -17.96
C GLN A 204 -11.54 9.60 -17.22
N GLY A 205 -10.62 10.29 -17.91
CA GLY A 205 -9.41 10.72 -17.25
C GLY A 205 -8.33 11.28 -18.16
N ALA A 206 -7.11 11.28 -17.63
CA ALA A 206 -5.92 11.68 -18.35
C ALA A 206 -4.69 10.92 -17.85
N VAL A 207 -3.75 10.69 -18.76
CA VAL A 207 -2.39 10.26 -18.43
C VAL A 207 -1.45 11.39 -18.81
N ASP A 208 -0.68 11.88 -17.84
CA ASP A 208 0.29 12.94 -18.05
C ASP A 208 1.72 12.39 -18.08
N ILE A 209 2.48 12.79 -19.11
CA ILE A 209 3.80 12.26 -19.44
C ILE A 209 4.77 13.42 -19.59
N SER A 210 5.98 13.29 -19.09
CA SER A 210 7.07 14.24 -19.36
C SER A 210 8.25 13.53 -20.03
N PRO A 211 9.10 14.29 -20.74
CA PRO A 211 10.46 13.84 -21.01
C PRO A 211 11.19 13.48 -19.71
N LEU A 212 12.08 12.51 -19.81
CA LEU A 212 13.05 12.10 -18.79
C LEU A 212 14.17 11.37 -19.54
N ASP A 213 15.42 11.68 -19.23
CA ASP A 213 16.55 10.96 -19.79
C ASP A 213 16.73 9.65 -19.03
N TRP A 214 16.59 8.53 -19.73
CA TRP A 214 16.88 7.22 -19.16
C TRP A 214 18.39 7.05 -18.98
N ASP A 215 18.82 6.72 -17.76
CA ASP A 215 20.22 6.50 -17.44
C ASP A 215 20.42 5.20 -16.64
N ASP A 216 21.67 4.95 -16.27
CA ASP A 216 22.05 3.80 -15.46
C ASP A 216 21.53 3.87 -14.01
N ARG A 217 20.64 4.79 -13.63
CA ARG A 217 19.94 4.83 -12.33
C ARG A 217 18.43 4.73 -12.49
N SER A 218 17.91 4.77 -13.71
CA SER A 218 16.51 4.56 -14.01
C SER A 218 16.04 3.16 -13.62
N LEU A 219 14.78 3.11 -13.18
CA LEU A 219 14.07 1.92 -12.77
C LEU A 219 12.64 2.01 -13.30
N HIS A 220 12.09 0.88 -13.74
CA HIS A 220 10.67 0.78 -14.03
C HIS A 220 9.86 0.77 -12.74
N PHE A 221 8.67 1.38 -12.80
CA PHE A 221 7.68 1.27 -11.74
C PHE A 221 6.83 0.02 -11.95
N HIS A 222 6.57 -0.68 -10.85
CA HIS A 222 5.76 -1.89 -10.80
C HIS A 222 4.69 -1.80 -9.70
N ALA A 223 3.60 -2.53 -9.93
CA ALA A 223 2.60 -2.78 -8.91
C ALA A 223 2.17 -4.26 -8.97
N SER A 224 2.32 -4.95 -7.85
CA SER A 224 1.97 -6.36 -7.69
C SER A 224 0.75 -6.47 -6.78
N TRP A 225 -0.37 -6.94 -7.31
CA TRP A 225 -1.61 -7.15 -6.57
C TRP A 225 -1.88 -8.63 -6.34
N ARG A 226 -2.29 -8.98 -5.12
CA ARG A 226 -2.79 -10.31 -4.77
C ARG A 226 -4.14 -10.20 -4.10
N GLN A 227 -4.91 -11.28 -4.16
CA GLN A 227 -6.15 -11.44 -3.42
C GLN A 227 -6.18 -12.83 -2.81
N TYR A 228 -6.41 -12.86 -1.51
CA TYR A 228 -6.73 -14.05 -0.76
C TYR A 228 -8.20 -13.96 -0.35
N THR A 229 -9.05 -14.75 -1.00
CA THR A 229 -10.50 -14.75 -0.75
C THR A 229 -10.85 -15.79 0.30
N ARG A 230 -11.61 -15.40 1.32
CA ARG A 230 -12.06 -16.27 2.41
C ARG A 230 -10.91 -17.05 3.08
N ILE A 231 -9.76 -16.40 3.21
CA ILE A 231 -8.58 -16.96 3.87
C ILE A 231 -8.88 -17.18 5.35
N ASP A 232 -8.60 -18.37 5.88
CA ASP A 232 -8.75 -18.68 7.29
C ASP A 232 -7.65 -17.96 8.11
N THR A 233 -7.97 -17.53 9.32
CA THR A 233 -7.02 -16.94 10.28
C THR A 233 -7.56 -17.10 11.70
N GLY A 234 -6.69 -17.00 12.71
CA GLY A 234 -7.03 -17.22 14.10
C GLY A 234 -5.95 -16.76 15.07
N PRO A 235 -6.20 -16.91 16.39
CA PRO A 235 -5.30 -16.42 17.43
C PRO A 235 -4.08 -17.33 17.65
N ASP A 236 -4.17 -18.61 17.26
CA ASP A 236 -3.14 -19.61 17.51
C ASP A 236 -1.98 -19.45 16.51
N LYS A 237 -0.74 -19.30 16.99
CA LYS A 237 0.45 -19.21 16.12
C LYS A 237 0.93 -20.59 15.67
N ASP A 238 0.13 -21.27 14.86
CA ASP A 238 0.40 -22.65 14.45
C ASP A 238 1.02 -22.78 13.04
N GLN A 239 1.06 -21.69 12.26
CA GLN A 239 1.54 -21.67 10.86
C GLN A 239 0.85 -22.69 9.96
N THR A 240 -0.32 -23.22 10.36
CA THR A 240 -1.06 -24.24 9.59
C THR A 240 -2.01 -23.64 8.56
N GLY A 241 -2.11 -22.30 8.52
CA GLY A 241 -3.10 -21.58 7.73
C GLY A 241 -4.50 -21.52 8.36
N ARG A 242 -4.68 -22.09 9.56
CA ARG A 242 -5.93 -21.98 10.35
C ARG A 242 -5.82 -21.02 11.53
N GLY A 243 -4.59 -20.75 11.97
CA GLY A 243 -4.25 -19.74 12.97
C GLY A 243 -3.53 -18.55 12.34
N ALA A 244 -2.56 -17.98 13.04
CA ALA A 244 -1.67 -16.95 12.52
C ALA A 244 -0.55 -17.56 11.66
N PHE A 245 -0.30 -16.95 10.50
CA PHE A 245 0.74 -17.37 9.57
C PHE A 245 1.19 -16.23 8.66
N ASP A 246 2.35 -16.39 8.04
CA ASP A 246 2.89 -15.41 7.11
C ASP A 246 2.20 -15.46 5.75
N VAL A 247 1.59 -14.35 5.36
CA VAL A 247 1.06 -14.12 4.00
C VAL A 247 2.10 -13.39 3.18
N ASN A 248 2.51 -14.01 2.07
CA ASN A 248 3.44 -13.36 1.15
C ASN A 248 2.74 -12.23 0.37
N PHE A 249 3.28 -11.01 0.48
CA PHE A 249 2.84 -9.85 -0.30
C PHE A 249 3.50 -9.86 -1.67
N VAL A 250 4.83 -10.00 -1.69
CA VAL A 250 5.62 -10.09 -2.92
C VAL A 250 6.96 -10.77 -2.62
N GLU A 251 7.47 -11.51 -3.59
CA GLU A 251 8.88 -11.85 -3.70
C GLU A 251 9.40 -11.33 -5.04
N ILE A 252 10.50 -10.58 -5.01
CA ILE A 252 11.08 -9.93 -6.19
C ILE A 252 12.51 -10.42 -6.36
N GLN A 253 12.89 -10.75 -7.59
CA GLN A 253 14.25 -11.09 -8.01
C GLN A 253 14.78 -10.00 -8.94
N GLY A 254 15.97 -9.49 -8.67
CA GLY A 254 16.60 -8.39 -9.42
C GLY A 254 17.18 -7.32 -8.50
N GLN A 255 17.31 -6.09 -9.02
CA GLN A 255 17.80 -4.94 -8.26
C GLN A 255 16.77 -3.82 -8.29
N GLY A 256 16.44 -3.26 -7.13
CA GLY A 256 15.37 -2.28 -7.02
C GLY A 256 15.13 -1.78 -5.62
N GLN A 257 13.90 -1.30 -5.38
CA GLN A 257 13.41 -0.86 -4.08
C GLN A 257 11.89 -1.03 -3.97
N VAL A 258 11.43 -1.55 -2.84
CA VAL A 258 10.00 -1.49 -2.48
C VAL A 258 9.71 -0.12 -1.88
N VAL A 259 8.65 0.53 -2.39
CA VAL A 259 8.30 1.93 -2.10
C VAL A 259 6.91 2.11 -1.52
N GLY A 260 6.13 1.06 -1.36
CA GLY A 260 4.87 1.20 -0.65
C GLY A 260 3.97 -0.01 -0.77
N THR A 261 2.88 0.05 -0.02
CA THR A 261 1.86 -0.98 0.03
C THR A 261 0.50 -0.37 0.30
N THR A 262 -0.51 -0.88 -0.38
CA THR A 262 -1.92 -0.71 -0.03
C THR A 262 -2.46 -2.06 0.42
N LEU A 263 -3.22 -2.10 1.50
CA LEU A 263 -3.93 -3.29 1.95
C LEU A 263 -5.43 -3.01 1.94
N VAL A 264 -6.17 -3.79 1.16
CA VAL A 264 -7.62 -3.78 1.10
C VAL A 264 -8.15 -5.09 1.68
N LEU A 265 -9.07 -5.03 2.62
CA LEU A 265 -9.60 -6.24 3.26
C LEU A 265 -11.07 -6.16 3.62
N PHE A 266 -11.65 -7.33 3.87
CA PHE A 266 -12.94 -7.48 4.52
C PHE A 266 -12.81 -8.48 5.67
N ASN A 267 -13.05 -8.01 6.89
CA ASN A 267 -13.04 -8.80 8.10
C ASN A 267 -14.34 -9.59 8.27
N GLY A 268 -14.24 -10.89 8.60
CA GLY A 268 -15.37 -11.79 8.76
C GLY A 268 -16.03 -11.79 10.14
N THR A 269 -15.49 -11.07 11.13
CA THR A 269 -16.03 -11.09 12.50
C THR A 269 -15.76 -9.81 13.29
N ASN A 270 -16.41 -9.65 14.45
CA ASN A 270 -16.28 -8.47 15.30
C ASN A 270 -15.09 -8.59 16.27
N ALA A 271 -13.87 -8.62 15.73
CA ALA A 271 -12.64 -8.56 16.49
C ALA A 271 -11.47 -8.10 15.60
N TRP A 272 -10.34 -7.74 16.22
CA TRP A 272 -9.17 -7.22 15.53
C TRP A 272 -8.46 -8.27 14.66
N TRP A 273 -8.03 -7.81 13.48
CA TRP A 273 -7.51 -8.64 12.40
C TRP A 273 -6.01 -8.53 12.15
N GLY A 274 -5.34 -7.52 12.70
CA GLY A 274 -4.03 -7.07 12.26
C GLY A 274 -2.95 -7.13 13.32
N GLU A 275 -2.95 -8.11 14.21
CA GLU A 275 -1.87 -8.28 15.21
C GLU A 275 -0.52 -8.67 14.59
N GLY A 276 -0.50 -9.01 13.31
CA GLY A 276 0.64 -9.66 12.69
C GLY A 276 1.75 -8.70 12.28
N ASP A 277 2.98 -9.12 12.53
CA ASP A 277 4.20 -8.40 12.18
C ASP A 277 4.55 -8.55 10.70
N GLU A 278 5.08 -7.50 10.06
CA GLU A 278 5.83 -7.66 8.82
C GLU A 278 7.14 -8.42 9.07
N LYS A 279 7.53 -9.23 8.09
CA LYS A 279 8.81 -9.95 8.05
C LYS A 279 9.39 -9.77 6.65
N ILE A 280 10.46 -8.98 6.54
CA ILE A 280 11.03 -8.60 5.26
C ILE A 280 12.48 -9.05 5.20
N TYR A 281 12.77 -9.83 4.16
CA TYR A 281 14.06 -10.45 3.91
C TYR A 281 14.70 -9.78 2.71
N ILE A 282 15.86 -9.15 2.89
CA ILE A 282 16.61 -8.47 1.84
C ILE A 282 17.80 -9.34 1.39
N ASP A 283 17.96 -9.47 0.08
CA ASP A 283 19.10 -10.11 -0.58
C ASP A 283 19.40 -11.55 -0.10
N GLY A 284 18.36 -12.31 0.24
CA GLY A 284 18.45 -13.72 0.61
C GLY A 284 18.89 -13.98 2.05
N GLU A 285 18.76 -13.00 2.94
CA GLU A 285 19.04 -13.20 4.36
C GLU A 285 18.18 -14.32 5.00
N SER A 286 18.77 -15.04 5.95
CA SER A 286 18.10 -16.16 6.64
C SER A 286 17.19 -15.72 7.79
N PHE A 287 17.31 -14.47 8.22
CA PHE A 287 16.52 -13.85 9.28
C PHE A 287 16.12 -12.45 8.81
N PRO A 288 14.85 -12.02 8.96
CA PRO A 288 14.39 -10.77 8.40
C PRO A 288 15.06 -9.59 9.14
N SER A 289 15.69 -8.70 8.39
CA SER A 289 16.29 -7.47 8.94
C SER A 289 15.26 -6.40 9.27
N HIS A 290 14.06 -6.48 8.68
CA HIS A 290 12.90 -5.71 9.10
C HIS A 290 11.84 -6.64 9.69
N ILE A 291 11.55 -6.42 10.97
CA ILE A 291 10.53 -7.12 11.73
C ILE A 291 9.64 -6.09 12.41
N GLY A 292 8.34 -6.29 12.25
CA GLY A 292 7.31 -5.44 12.80
C GLY A 292 6.94 -5.68 14.24
N THR A 293 5.82 -5.06 14.62
CA THR A 293 5.15 -5.20 15.93
C THR A 293 3.64 -5.37 15.84
N GLY A 294 3.07 -5.23 14.62
CA GLY A 294 1.64 -5.26 14.34
C GLY A 294 1.36 -4.66 12.97
N THR A 295 0.26 -5.06 12.34
CA THR A 295 -0.08 -4.59 11.00
C THR A 295 -0.51 -3.12 11.05
N GLU A 296 -1.19 -2.67 12.12
CA GLU A 296 -1.49 -1.26 12.31
C GLU A 296 -0.25 -0.40 12.47
N ASP A 297 0.75 -0.93 13.18
CA ASP A 297 2.03 -0.25 13.42
C ASP A 297 2.78 -0.06 12.11
N TYR A 298 2.79 -1.11 11.27
CA TYR A 298 3.30 -1.02 9.90
C TYR A 298 2.59 0.07 9.11
N PHE A 299 1.26 0.23 9.22
CA PHE A 299 0.50 1.28 8.54
C PHE A 299 0.46 2.63 9.29
N GLY A 300 1.23 2.76 10.37
CA GLY A 300 1.46 4.03 11.07
C GLY A 300 0.30 4.48 11.95
N TYR A 301 -0.52 3.56 12.46
CA TYR A 301 -1.46 3.83 13.55
C TYR A 301 -1.26 2.81 14.68
N ALA A 302 -2.12 2.82 15.70
CA ALA A 302 -1.98 1.96 16.87
C ALA A 302 -3.36 1.58 17.41
N TRP A 303 -3.42 0.58 18.29
CA TRP A 303 -4.59 0.23 19.10
C TRP A 303 -5.86 -0.09 18.30
N CYS A 304 -5.71 -0.77 17.16
CA CYS A 304 -6.81 -1.25 16.31
C CYS A 304 -7.79 -0.14 15.86
N ARG A 305 -7.36 1.13 15.89
CA ARG A 305 -8.27 2.28 15.80
C ARG A 305 -8.96 2.35 14.43
N PRO A 306 -10.30 2.38 14.35
CA PRO A 306 -11.05 2.34 13.09
C PRO A 306 -11.16 3.71 12.41
N GLU A 307 -10.76 4.79 13.10
CA GLU A 307 -10.99 6.13 12.58
C GLU A 307 -10.21 6.41 11.29
N PHE A 308 -10.86 7.18 10.41
CA PHE A 308 -10.19 7.80 9.27
C PHE A 308 -8.98 8.64 9.72
N PHE A 309 -7.86 8.46 9.03
CA PHE A 309 -6.74 9.39 9.05
C PHE A 309 -6.05 9.43 7.68
N GLN A 310 -5.37 10.55 7.43
CA GLN A 310 -4.51 10.71 6.26
C GLN A 310 -3.24 11.48 6.65
N ALA A 311 -2.12 11.06 6.08
CA ALA A 311 -0.84 11.72 6.16
C ALA A 311 -0.14 11.57 4.79
N PRO A 312 0.94 12.33 4.52
CA PRO A 312 1.61 12.28 3.23
C PRO A 312 2.07 10.86 2.82
N PHE A 313 2.45 10.03 3.80
CA PHE A 313 3.09 8.74 3.57
C PHE A 313 2.31 7.55 4.14
N HIS A 314 1.18 7.76 4.79
CA HIS A 314 0.32 6.67 5.24
C HIS A 314 -1.11 7.17 5.48
N ALA A 315 -2.09 6.29 5.31
CA ALA A 315 -3.50 6.62 5.46
C ALA A 315 -4.33 5.40 5.80
N GLN A 316 -5.45 5.63 6.49
CA GLN A 316 -6.57 4.70 6.62
C GLN A 316 -7.82 5.40 6.10
N PRO A 317 -8.14 5.29 4.80
CA PRO A 317 -9.35 5.88 4.24
C PRO A 317 -10.65 5.23 4.77
N CYS A 318 -10.59 3.97 5.20
CA CYS A 318 -11.70 3.26 5.84
C CYS A 318 -11.17 2.23 6.84
N GLY A 319 -11.70 2.23 8.06
CA GLY A 319 -11.37 1.28 9.12
C GLY A 319 -12.59 0.57 9.71
N ASP A 320 -13.71 0.52 8.97
CA ASP A 320 -14.98 -0.07 9.44
C ASP A 320 -14.81 -1.53 9.91
N GLY A 321 -13.90 -2.26 9.27
CA GLY A 321 -13.55 -3.65 9.52
C GLY A 321 -12.54 -3.88 10.64
N ASN A 322 -12.00 -2.85 11.30
CA ASN A 322 -10.94 -3.04 12.30
C ASN A 322 -11.42 -3.83 13.51
N LEU A 323 -12.57 -3.47 14.10
CA LEU A 323 -13.14 -4.15 15.28
C LEU A 323 -14.53 -4.74 15.02
N ALA A 324 -14.95 -4.76 13.75
CA ALA A 324 -16.24 -5.26 13.30
C ALA A 324 -16.07 -6.07 12.01
N GLY A 325 -17.04 -6.91 11.68
CA GLY A 325 -17.10 -7.49 10.34
C GLY A 325 -17.35 -6.38 9.32
N GLY A 326 -16.40 -6.15 8.41
CA GLY A 326 -16.47 -4.98 7.54
C GLY A 326 -15.21 -4.73 6.72
N PHE A 327 -15.27 -3.66 5.95
CA PHE A 327 -14.25 -3.25 4.99
C PHE A 327 -13.17 -2.40 5.64
N SER A 328 -11.91 -2.55 5.24
CA SER A 328 -10.84 -1.64 5.63
C SER A 328 -9.81 -1.46 4.52
N VAL A 329 -9.22 -0.28 4.49
CA VAL A 329 -8.17 0.10 3.56
C VAL A 329 -7.08 0.83 4.31
N ASN A 330 -5.86 0.36 4.16
CA ASN A 330 -4.67 0.99 4.69
C ASN A 330 -3.65 1.22 3.58
N SER A 331 -2.86 2.27 3.68
CA SER A 331 -1.79 2.58 2.73
C SER A 331 -0.57 3.10 3.47
N ARG A 332 0.62 2.65 3.06
CA ARG A 332 1.92 3.19 3.47
C ARG A 332 2.81 3.34 2.26
N TYR A 333 3.38 4.53 2.08
CA TYR A 333 4.28 4.88 1.00
C TYR A 333 5.63 5.29 1.59
N ARG A 334 6.68 4.62 1.12
CA ARG A 334 8.05 4.74 1.63
C ARG A 334 8.85 5.66 0.73
N VAL A 335 9.36 6.74 1.31
CA VAL A 335 10.18 7.74 0.60
C VAL A 335 11.57 7.79 1.18
N LEU A 336 11.67 8.13 2.47
CA LEU A 336 12.95 8.21 3.18
C LEU A 336 13.36 6.86 3.78
N ASP A 337 12.41 5.91 3.84
CA ASP A 337 12.52 4.56 4.40
C ASP A 337 12.19 3.48 3.35
N ALA A 338 12.48 3.75 2.07
CA ALA A 338 12.40 2.75 1.01
C ALA A 338 13.32 1.56 1.33
N MET A 339 12.94 0.37 0.84
CA MET A 339 13.64 -0.90 1.11
C MET A 339 14.41 -1.34 -0.15
N PRO A 340 15.66 -0.86 -0.35
CA PRO A 340 16.46 -1.22 -1.51
C PRO A 340 16.98 -2.65 -1.40
N PHE A 341 17.10 -3.31 -2.55
CA PHE A 341 17.65 -4.65 -2.67
C PHE A 341 18.52 -4.75 -3.94
N ARG A 342 19.53 -5.62 -3.92
CA ARG A 342 20.46 -5.83 -5.05
C ARG A 342 20.24 -7.14 -5.78
N LYS A 343 19.65 -8.13 -5.11
CA LYS A 343 19.41 -9.47 -5.61
C LYS A 343 17.96 -9.88 -5.45
N SER A 344 17.38 -9.65 -4.27
CA SER A 344 16.02 -10.08 -4.00
C SER A 344 15.41 -9.39 -2.78
N ILE A 345 14.09 -9.40 -2.71
CA ILE A 345 13.35 -9.05 -1.50
C ILE A 345 12.16 -9.98 -1.36
N LYS A 346 11.95 -10.51 -0.16
CA LYS A 346 10.73 -11.23 0.21
C LYS A 346 10.01 -10.43 1.28
N PHE A 347 8.79 -10.01 0.99
CA PHE A 347 7.95 -9.28 1.93
C PHE A 347 6.79 -10.19 2.33
N ASP A 348 6.83 -10.66 3.57
CA ASP A 348 5.72 -11.33 4.23
C ASP A 348 5.09 -10.43 5.30
N MET A 349 3.80 -10.63 5.54
CA MET A 349 3.05 -10.02 6.63
C MET A 349 2.31 -11.13 7.36
N GLU A 350 2.49 -11.25 8.66
CA GLU A 350 1.71 -12.20 9.45
C GLU A 350 0.22 -11.80 9.40
N LEU A 351 -0.66 -12.74 9.07
CA LEU A 351 -2.10 -12.58 9.18
C LEU A 351 -2.53 -13.17 10.52
N TRP A 352 -2.69 -12.32 11.53
CA TRP A 352 -2.99 -12.74 12.90
C TRP A 352 -4.24 -12.04 13.44
N HIS A 353 -5.27 -12.85 13.69
CA HIS A 353 -6.58 -12.38 14.11
C HIS A 353 -6.88 -12.83 15.56
N TRP A 354 -7.58 -12.02 16.36
CA TRP A 354 -7.98 -12.39 17.74
C TRP A 354 -9.00 -13.53 17.85
N ARG A 355 -9.51 -14.03 16.72
CA ARG A 355 -10.61 -14.98 16.61
C ARG A 355 -10.45 -15.83 15.36
N ASN A 356 -10.84 -17.09 15.45
CA ASN A 356 -10.98 -17.94 14.26
C ASN A 356 -12.05 -17.35 13.34
N THR A 357 -11.67 -16.98 12.13
CA THR A 357 -12.56 -16.42 11.12
C THR A 357 -12.01 -16.58 9.71
N ARG A 358 -12.75 -16.06 8.73
CA ARG A 358 -12.27 -15.89 7.37
C ARG A 358 -12.24 -14.43 6.99
N MET A 359 -11.31 -14.07 6.12
CA MET A 359 -11.18 -12.71 5.60
C MET A 359 -11.03 -12.70 4.08
N ASN A 360 -11.39 -11.60 3.45
CA ASN A 360 -10.81 -11.25 2.16
C ASN A 360 -9.62 -10.33 2.43
N TYR A 361 -8.47 -10.60 1.82
CA TYR A 361 -7.22 -9.90 2.12
C TYR A 361 -6.44 -9.65 0.82
N ALA A 362 -6.26 -8.39 0.46
CA ALA A 362 -5.77 -7.99 -0.87
C ALA A 362 -4.63 -6.96 -0.76
N PRO A 363 -3.37 -7.43 -0.62
CA PRO A 363 -2.23 -6.53 -0.65
C PRO A 363 -1.88 -6.12 -2.09
N THR A 364 -1.54 -4.85 -2.24
CA THR A 364 -0.85 -4.29 -3.41
C THR A 364 0.52 -3.80 -2.95
N THR A 365 1.59 -4.23 -3.60
CA THR A 365 2.95 -3.73 -3.34
C THR A 365 3.45 -2.91 -4.52
N PHE A 366 3.97 -1.72 -4.23
CA PHE A 366 4.58 -0.81 -5.21
C PHE A 366 6.09 -0.86 -5.09
N TRP A 367 6.77 -1.00 -6.22
CA TRP A 367 8.22 -1.15 -6.25
C TRP A 367 8.82 -0.59 -7.55
N TYR A 368 10.10 -0.24 -7.47
CA TYR A 368 10.90 0.12 -8.63
C TYR A 368 11.99 -0.92 -8.84
N ALA A 369 12.29 -1.29 -10.08
CA ALA A 369 13.41 -2.17 -10.37
C ALA A 369 14.04 -1.95 -11.75
N ARG A 370 15.22 -2.52 -11.92
CA ARG A 370 15.88 -2.62 -13.22
C ARG A 370 15.02 -3.44 -14.19
N PRO A 371 15.09 -3.14 -15.51
CA PRO A 371 14.53 -4.02 -16.53
C PRO A 371 14.96 -5.49 -16.32
N GLY A 372 14.03 -6.42 -16.57
CA GLY A 372 14.26 -7.86 -16.36
C GLY A 372 14.08 -8.35 -14.91
N ALA A 373 13.77 -7.48 -13.95
CA ALA A 373 13.36 -7.93 -12.61
C ALA A 373 12.02 -8.70 -12.67
N THR A 374 11.90 -9.75 -11.87
CA THR A 374 10.70 -10.60 -11.83
C THR A 374 10.07 -10.61 -10.45
N SER A 375 8.77 -10.88 -10.37
CA SER A 375 8.09 -11.12 -9.10
C SER A 375 7.31 -12.43 -9.14
N ASN A 376 7.09 -13.04 -7.97
CA ASN A 376 6.23 -14.21 -7.82
C ASN A 376 4.72 -13.89 -7.93
N VAL A 377 4.35 -12.66 -8.27
CA VAL A 377 2.96 -12.22 -8.41
C VAL A 377 2.64 -12.09 -9.89
N ALA A 378 1.87 -13.05 -10.40
CA ALA A 378 1.33 -13.01 -11.75
C ALA A 378 -0.05 -12.32 -11.77
N PRO A 379 -0.46 -11.75 -12.91
CA PRO A 379 -1.85 -11.35 -13.12
C PRO A 379 -2.84 -12.45 -12.75
N ASP A 380 -3.85 -12.13 -11.94
CA ASP A 380 -4.90 -13.07 -11.55
C ASP A 380 -6.30 -12.54 -11.93
N PRO A 381 -6.69 -12.70 -13.22
CA PRO A 381 -8.00 -12.25 -13.68
C PRO A 381 -9.16 -12.93 -12.96
N LYS A 382 -8.97 -14.18 -12.51
CA LYS A 382 -10.02 -14.92 -11.80
C LYS A 382 -10.29 -14.26 -10.46
N ALA A 383 -9.26 -13.92 -9.70
CA ALA A 383 -9.43 -13.25 -8.41
C ALA A 383 -10.00 -11.84 -8.55
N ALA A 384 -9.58 -11.05 -9.54
CA ALA A 384 -10.12 -9.72 -9.78
C ALA A 384 -11.59 -9.73 -10.26
N ALA A 385 -12.05 -10.82 -10.90
CA ALA A 385 -13.43 -11.00 -11.32
C ALA A 385 -14.37 -11.51 -10.21
N GLN A 386 -13.85 -11.93 -9.05
CA GLN A 386 -14.68 -12.43 -7.97
C GLN A 386 -15.61 -11.33 -7.41
N PRO A 387 -16.83 -11.69 -6.98
CA PRO A 387 -17.72 -10.76 -6.29
C PRO A 387 -17.05 -10.15 -5.06
N VAL A 388 -17.11 -8.83 -4.94
CA VAL A 388 -16.63 -8.12 -3.75
C VAL A 388 -17.57 -8.35 -2.57
N ALA A 389 -17.03 -8.38 -1.35
CA ALA A 389 -17.82 -8.56 -0.14
C ALA A 389 -18.48 -7.25 0.29
N HIS A 390 -19.80 -7.26 0.45
CA HIS A 390 -20.58 -6.14 0.99
C HIS A 390 -20.99 -6.40 2.43
N THR A 391 -21.19 -7.66 2.77
CA THR A 391 -21.70 -8.12 4.05
C THR A 391 -20.84 -9.24 4.60
N ARG A 392 -20.93 -9.46 5.91
CA ARG A 392 -20.22 -10.55 6.59
C ARG A 392 -20.54 -11.93 5.99
N SER A 393 -21.78 -12.15 5.54
CA SER A 393 -22.22 -13.41 4.93
C SER A 393 -21.51 -13.73 3.61
N ASP A 394 -20.90 -12.74 2.96
CA ASP A 394 -20.14 -12.95 1.72
C ASP A 394 -18.78 -13.60 1.99
N VAL A 395 -18.27 -13.49 3.22
CA VAL A 395 -16.95 -14.00 3.63
C VAL A 395 -17.05 -15.20 4.57
N VAL A 396 -17.99 -15.16 5.52
CA VAL A 396 -18.21 -16.21 6.53
C VAL A 396 -19.63 -16.73 6.41
N GLU A 397 -19.81 -18.05 6.43
CA GLU A 397 -21.15 -18.64 6.42
C GLU A 397 -21.99 -18.15 7.60
N ALA A 398 -23.24 -17.73 7.33
CA ALA A 398 -24.17 -17.39 8.38
C ALA A 398 -24.55 -18.65 9.16
N LEU A 399 -24.12 -18.75 10.42
CA LEU A 399 -24.60 -19.79 11.33
C LEU A 399 -26.12 -19.63 11.48
N ARG A 400 -26.89 -20.49 10.82
CA ARG A 400 -28.32 -20.63 11.09
C ARG A 400 -28.43 -21.22 12.50
N ALA A 401 -28.99 -20.45 13.44
CA ALA A 401 -29.36 -21.01 14.73
C ALA A 401 -30.22 -22.27 14.49
N PRO A 402 -29.92 -23.42 15.13
CA PRO A 402 -30.76 -24.59 15.01
C PRO A 402 -32.18 -24.18 15.41
N ARG A 403 -33.15 -24.39 14.51
CA ARG A 403 -34.57 -24.20 14.81
C ARG A 403 -34.86 -25.03 16.06
N THR A 404 -35.05 -24.37 17.19
CA THR A 404 -35.64 -25.01 18.36
C THR A 404 -37.04 -25.43 17.95
N ASN A 405 -37.20 -26.71 17.62
CA ASN A 405 -38.51 -27.33 17.51
C ASN A 405 -39.14 -27.25 18.91
N ARG A 406 -39.93 -26.20 19.17
CA ARG A 406 -40.93 -26.25 20.23
C ARG A 406 -41.96 -27.30 19.81
N ARG A 407 -41.89 -28.48 20.42
CA ARG A 407 -43.02 -29.40 20.50
C ARG A 407 -43.88 -29.02 21.70
#